data_AF-A0A818AK07-F1
#
_entry.id   AF-A0A818AK07-F1
#
_cell.length_a   1.000
_cell.length_b   1.000
_cell.length_c   1.000
_cell.angle_alpha   90.00
_cell.angle_beta   90.00
_cell.angle_gamma   90.00
#
_symmetry.space_group_name_H-M   'P 1'
#
loop_
_entity.id
_entity.type
_entity.pdbx_description
1 polymer ?
#
loop_
_entity_poly.entity_id
_entity_poly.type
_entity_poly.pdbx_seq_one_letter_code
_entity_poly.pdbx_strand_id
1 'polypeptide(L)'
;MTGLPQTFNDFLTFQEVIIEIEHPIRLYCRYIDRIHMFFRFTAEEARDLIQRCLTEHPDPNNENIVDYNDKNVGHVLHAWS
;
A
#
# COMPACT_ATOMS: atom_id res chain seq x y z
N MET A 1 -6.75 14.33 -3.12
CA MET A 1 -7.75 13.62 -2.29
C MET A 1 -8.71 14.58 -1.58
N THR A 2 -8.25 15.69 -1.00
CA THR A 2 -9.10 16.61 -0.21
C THR A 2 -10.07 17.47 -1.02
N GLY A 3 -10.00 17.46 -2.35
CA GLY A 3 -10.77 18.38 -3.20
C GLY A 3 -10.16 19.78 -3.26
N LEU A 4 -10.87 20.71 -3.90
CA LEU A 4 -10.48 22.12 -3.99
C LEU A 4 -10.80 22.85 -2.67
N PRO A 5 -10.09 23.94 -2.32
CA PRO A 5 -10.35 24.68 -1.07
C PRO A 5 -11.79 25.20 -0.92
N GLN A 6 -12.50 25.36 -2.03
CA GLN A 6 -13.89 25.83 -2.07
C GLN A 6 -14.90 24.68 -2.02
N THR A 7 -14.49 23.47 -2.43
CA THR A 7 -15.32 22.26 -2.48
C THR A 7 -14.47 21.08 -2.05
N PHE A 8 -14.55 20.75 -0.77
CA PHE A 8 -13.88 19.58 -0.22
C PHE A 8 -14.56 18.29 -0.66
N ASN A 9 -13.77 17.22 -0.78
CA ASN A 9 -14.30 15.89 -1.00
C ASN A 9 -14.67 15.24 0.34
N ASP A 10 -15.72 14.41 0.32
CA ASP A 10 -16.03 13.52 1.43
C ASP A 10 -14.98 12.41 1.56
N PHE A 11 -14.97 11.73 2.71
CA PHE A 11 -14.03 10.64 2.98
C PHE A 11 -14.10 9.55 1.89
N LEU A 12 -12.93 9.18 1.35
CA LEU A 12 -12.75 8.18 0.29
C LEU A 12 -13.48 8.50 -1.03
N THR A 13 -13.72 9.78 -1.31
CA THR A 13 -14.32 10.22 -2.58
C THR A 13 -13.39 11.13 -3.37
N PHE A 14 -13.60 11.13 -4.69
CA PHE A 14 -12.99 12.06 -5.62
C PHE A 14 -14.08 12.77 -6.41
N GLN A 15 -13.79 13.98 -6.90
CA GLN A 15 -14.74 14.73 -7.73
C GLN A 15 -14.97 14.04 -9.07
N GLU A 16 -13.94 13.41 -9.61
CA GLU A 16 -13.94 12.79 -10.93
C GLU A 16 -13.06 11.54 -10.95
N VAL A 17 -13.43 10.58 -11.81
CA VAL A 17 -12.66 9.34 -12.01
C VAL A 17 -11.26 9.63 -12.56
N ILE A 18 -11.10 10.67 -13.39
CA ILE A 18 -9.80 11.04 -13.97
C ILE A 18 -8.80 11.40 -12.86
N ILE A 19 -9.25 12.14 -11.85
CA ILE A 19 -8.45 12.52 -10.69
C ILE A 19 -8.14 11.28 -9.84
N GLU A 20 -9.13 10.39 -9.69
CA GLU A 20 -8.90 9.12 -8.98
C GLU A 20 -7.81 8.30 -9.66
N ILE A 21 -7.81 8.20 -11.01
CA ILE A 21 -6.91 7.33 -11.77
C ILE A 21 -5.50 7.90 -12.01
N GLU A 22 -5.27 9.19 -11.81
CA GLU A 22 -4.00 9.89 -12.09
C GLU A 22 -2.80 9.39 -11.25
N HIS A 23 -3.04 8.89 -10.03
CA HIS A 23 -1.96 8.50 -9.11
C HIS A 23 -2.20 7.13 -8.45
N PRO A 24 -1.20 6.22 -8.36
CA PRO A 24 -1.42 4.86 -7.87
C PRO A 24 -1.98 4.76 -6.45
N ILE A 25 -1.73 5.74 -5.57
CA ILE A 25 -2.43 5.87 -4.27
C ILE A 25 -3.88 6.29 -4.52
N ARG A 26 -4.82 5.37 -4.26
CA ARG A 26 -6.26 5.61 -4.42
C ARG A 26 -6.94 6.02 -3.14
N LEU A 27 -6.61 5.36 -2.02
CA LEU A 27 -7.21 5.62 -0.71
C LEU A 27 -6.13 5.82 0.33
N TYR A 28 -6.35 6.77 1.23
CA TYR A 28 -5.49 7.06 2.37
C TYR A 28 -6.36 7.35 3.58
N CYS A 29 -6.04 6.71 4.70
CA CYS A 29 -6.64 6.99 6.00
C CYS A 29 -5.58 6.90 7.08
N ARG A 30 -5.64 7.82 8.04
CA ARG A 30 -4.83 7.77 9.26
C ARG A 30 -5.76 7.75 10.47
N TYR A 31 -5.69 6.68 11.25
CA TYR A 31 -6.40 6.57 12.53
C TYR A 31 -5.38 6.63 13.67
N ILE A 32 -5.24 7.81 14.27
CA ILE A 32 -4.26 8.12 15.33
C ILE A 32 -2.82 7.83 14.84
N ASP A 33 -2.31 6.64 15.13
CA ASP A 33 -0.97 6.14 14.81
C ASP A 33 -0.98 5.13 13.65
N ARG A 34 -2.15 4.64 13.23
CA ARG A 34 -2.29 3.66 12.16
C ARG A 34 -2.51 4.32 10.82
N ILE A 35 -1.74 3.90 9.82
CA ILE A 35 -1.86 4.36 8.44
C ILE A 35 -2.39 3.22 7.59
N HIS A 36 -3.43 3.50 6.81
CA HIS A 36 -4.02 2.60 5.84
C HIS A 36 -3.90 3.23 4.44
N MET A 37 -3.21 2.56 3.53
CA MET A 37 -3.02 2.99 2.15
C MET A 37 -3.55 1.91 1.20
N PHE A 38 -4.28 2.32 0.18
CA PHE A 38 -4.70 1.44 -0.92
C PHE A 38 -4.07 1.92 -2.22
N PHE A 39 -3.34 1.01 -2.87
CA PHE A 39 -2.66 1.26 -4.14
C PHE A 39 -3.33 0.50 -5.27
N ARG A 40 -3.37 1.10 -6.46
CA ARG A 40 -3.78 0.44 -7.70
C ARG A 40 -2.76 0.74 -8.79
N PHE A 41 -1.90 -0.22 -9.02
CA PHE A 41 -0.87 -0.18 -10.05
C PHE A 41 -1.35 -0.84 -11.34
N THR A 42 -0.86 -0.32 -12.46
CA THR A 42 -0.77 -1.06 -13.73
C THR A 42 0.38 -2.08 -13.66
N ALA A 43 0.40 -3.01 -14.61
CA ALA A 43 1.48 -4.00 -14.69
C ALA A 43 2.85 -3.37 -15.00
N GLU A 44 2.88 -2.18 -15.62
CA GLU A 44 4.12 -1.46 -15.91
C GLU A 44 4.65 -0.74 -14.67
N GLU A 45 3.80 0.02 -13.98
CA GLU A 45 4.16 0.71 -12.73
C GLU A 45 4.63 -0.28 -11.65
N ALA A 46 3.95 -1.43 -11.52
CA ALA A 46 4.34 -2.46 -10.58
C ALA A 46 5.74 -3.02 -10.89
N ARG A 47 6.05 -3.25 -12.18
CA ARG A 47 7.37 -3.76 -12.60
C ARG A 47 8.47 -2.74 -12.34
N ASP A 48 8.25 -1.47 -12.69
CA ASP A 48 9.23 -0.41 -12.44
C ASP A 48 9.53 -0.26 -10.94
N LEU A 49 8.49 -0.26 -10.10
CA LEU A 49 8.63 -0.18 -8.65
C LEU A 49 9.41 -1.38 -8.08
N ILE A 50 9.07 -2.60 -8.50
CA ILE A 50 9.77 -3.83 -8.05
C ILE A 50 11.23 -3.78 -8.48
N GLN A 51 11.51 -3.37 -9.72
CA GLN A 51 12.88 -3.30 -10.24
C GLN A 51 13.72 -2.27 -9.47
N ARG A 52 13.17 -1.09 -9.18
CA ARG A 52 13.85 -0.07 -8.36
C ARG A 52 14.14 -0.59 -6.95
N CYS A 53 13.16 -1.25 -6.33
CA CYS A 53 13.30 -1.85 -5.01
C CYS A 53 14.43 -2.90 -4.98
N LEU A 54 14.47 -3.82 -5.94
CA LEU A 54 15.51 -4.86 -6.03
C LEU A 54 16.87 -4.32 -6.48
N THR A 55 16.90 -3.17 -7.16
CA THR A 55 18.17 -2.49 -7.51
C THR A 55 18.80 -1.88 -6.26
N GLU A 56 18.00 -1.29 -5.38
CA GLU A 56 18.46 -0.74 -4.10
C GLU A 56 18.77 -1.85 -3.08
N HIS A 57 17.98 -2.92 -3.06
CA HIS A 57 18.13 -4.07 -2.16
C HIS A 57 18.06 -5.40 -2.94
N PRO A 58 19.17 -5.88 -3.53
CA PRO A 58 19.19 -7.11 -4.31
C PRO A 58 18.89 -8.35 -3.44
N ASP A 59 18.02 -9.23 -3.93
CA ASP A 59 17.65 -10.48 -3.26
C ASP A 59 17.93 -11.70 -4.16
N PRO A 60 19.16 -12.21 -4.19
CA PRO A 60 19.53 -13.36 -5.02
C PRO A 60 18.99 -14.70 -4.50
N ASN A 61 18.63 -14.77 -3.21
CA ASN A 61 18.24 -16.00 -2.52
C ASN A 61 16.72 -16.11 -2.31
N ASN A 62 15.95 -15.12 -2.75
CA ASN A 62 14.51 -15.03 -2.54
C ASN A 62 14.15 -15.03 -1.04
N GLU A 63 14.95 -14.34 -0.21
CA GLU A 63 14.77 -14.20 1.24
C GLU A 63 13.56 -13.33 1.60
N ASN A 64 13.11 -12.45 0.69
CA ASN A 64 11.96 -11.56 0.93
C ASN A 64 10.65 -12.29 1.29
N ILE A 65 10.49 -13.57 0.94
CA ILE A 65 9.31 -14.36 1.30
C ILE A 65 9.33 -14.84 2.76
N VAL A 66 10.52 -15.00 3.34
CA VAL A 66 10.69 -15.61 4.67
C VAL A 66 10.14 -14.69 5.76
N ASP A 67 10.44 -13.40 5.67
CA ASP A 67 10.02 -12.39 6.65
C ASP A 67 8.67 -11.72 6.31
N TYR A 68 7.98 -12.19 5.27
CA TYR A 68 6.71 -11.60 4.85
C TYR A 68 5.59 -11.93 5.85
N ASN A 69 5.26 -10.97 6.71
CA ASN A 69 4.21 -11.13 7.71
C ASN A 69 2.81 -11.25 7.07
N ASP A 70 2.20 -12.43 7.20
CA ASP A 70 0.82 -12.70 6.78
C ASP A 70 -0.18 -12.54 7.95
N LYS A 71 -1.46 -12.38 7.62
CA LYS A 71 -2.59 -12.34 8.54
C LYS A 71 -2.91 -13.75 9.04
N ASN A 72 -1.98 -14.38 9.76
CA ASN A 72 -2.29 -15.60 10.51
C ASN A 72 -3.17 -15.23 11.71
N VAL A 73 -4.48 -15.45 11.58
CA VAL A 73 -5.41 -15.35 12.71
C VAL A 73 -5.14 -16.52 13.65
N GLY A 74 -4.21 -16.32 14.59
CA GLY A 74 -3.98 -17.19 15.74
C GLY A 74 -3.12 -18.43 15.47
N HIS A 75 -1.81 -18.28 15.61
CA HIS A 75 -0.98 -19.34 16.22
C HIS A 75 -0.47 -18.83 17.57
N VAL A 76 -1.40 -18.65 18.52
CA VAL A 76 -1.07 -18.71 19.94
C VAL A 76 -1.04 -20.20 20.29
N LEU A 77 0.05 -20.88 19.98
CA LEU A 77 0.37 -22.17 20.58
C LEU A 77 1.85 -22.20 20.94
N HIS A 78 2.08 -22.05 22.24
CA HIS A 78 3.21 -22.56 23.02
C HIS A 78 4.63 -22.14 22.58
N ALA A 79 5.10 -21.04 23.15
CA ALA A 79 6.52 -20.85 23.48
C ALA A 79 6.67 -20.60 25.00
N TRP A 80 6.27 -21.61 25.78
CA TRP A 80 6.90 -21.92 27.06
C TRP A 80 7.37 -23.37 26.94
N SER A 81 8.64 -23.53 26.61
CA SER A 81 9.49 -24.66 26.99
C SER A 81 10.95 -24.21 26.92
#